data_AF-A0A4V6KTL7-F1
#
_entry.id   AF-A0A4V6KTL7-F1
#
_cell.length_a   1.000
_cell.length_b   1.000
_cell.length_c   1.000
_cell.angle_alpha   90.00
_cell.angle_beta   90.00
_cell.angle_gamma   90.00
#
_symmetry.space_group_name_H-M   'P 1'
#
loop_
_entity.id
_entity.type
_entity.pdbx_description
1 polymer ?
#
loop_
_entity_poly.entity_id
_entity_poly.type
_entity_poly.pdbx_seq_one_letter_code
_entity_poly.pdbx_strand_id
1 'polypeptide(L)' 'MNPWGALDALTRIEMQGLIETLWQQHGFTVLLVTHDVSEAIALADRVLLIEEGRIGWI' A
#
# COMPACT_ATOMS: atom_id res chain seq x y z
N MET A 1 7.48 3.62 -9.76
CA MET A 1 6.08 3.94 -10.13
C MET A 1 5.22 3.58 -8.93
N ASN A 2 4.48 4.53 -8.33
CA ASN A 2 3.54 4.19 -7.24
C ASN A 2 2.26 3.59 -7.88
N PRO A 3 1.73 2.46 -7.38
CA PRO A 3 0.50 1.82 -7.86
C PRO A 3 -0.69 2.77 -8.06
N TRP A 4 -0.77 3.86 -7.30
CA TRP A 4 -1.86 4.85 -7.36
C TRP A 4 -1.42 6.22 -7.88
N GLY A 5 -0.17 6.36 -8.34
CA GLY A 5 0.44 7.65 -8.68
C GLY A 5 -0.20 8.38 -9.87
N ALA A 6 -1.06 7.71 -10.65
CA ALA A 6 -1.81 8.29 -11.76
C ALA A 6 -3.22 8.76 -11.39
N LEU A 7 -3.68 8.48 -10.16
CA LEU A 7 -5.02 8.83 -9.69
C LEU A 7 -4.98 10.17 -8.95
N ASP A 8 -6.07 10.93 -9.06
CA ASP A 8 -6.28 12.07 -8.18
C ASP A 8 -6.46 11.59 -6.71
N ALA A 9 -6.40 12.55 -5.78
CA ALA A 9 -6.41 12.24 -4.35
C ALA A 9 -7.68 11.50 -3.89
N LEU A 10 -8.86 11.87 -4.41
CA LEU A 10 -10.13 11.27 -3.98
C LEU A 10 -10.24 9.84 -4.52
N THR A 11 -10.02 9.65 -5.82
CA THR A 11 -10.09 8.33 -6.46
C THR A 11 -9.11 7.33 -5.84
N ARG A 12 -7.92 7.78 -5.43
CA ARG A 12 -6.96 6.95 -4.71
C ARG A 12 -7.50 6.46 -3.37
N ILE A 13 -8.11 7.34 -2.57
CA ILE A 13 -8.69 6.96 -1.26
C ILE A 13 -9.82 5.94 -1.47
N GLU A 14 -10.67 6.12 -2.47
CA GLU A 14 -11.75 5.18 -2.78
C GLU A 14 -11.22 3.80 -3.19
N MET A 15 -10.18 3.75 -4.04
CA MET A 15 -9.55 2.49 -4.44
C MET A 15 -8.90 1.76 -3.27
N GLN A 16 -8.24 2.51 -2.37
CA GLN A 16 -7.66 1.94 -1.16
C GLN A 16 -8.74 1.29 -0.28
N GLY A 17 -9.86 1.98 -0.04
CA GLY A 17 -10.98 1.42 0.72
C GLY A 17 -11.65 0.20 0.07
N LEU A 18 -11.71 0.18 -1.27
CA LEU A 18 -12.21 -0.99 -2.00
C LEU A 18 -11.32 -2.21 -1.79
N ILE A 19 -10.00 -2.04 -1.87
CA ILE A 19 -9.03 -3.13 -1.65
C ILE A 19 -9.13 -3.66 -0.23
N GLU A 20 -9.23 -2.77 0.76
CA GLU A 20 -9.39 -3.15 2.15
C GLU A 20 -10.67 -3.99 2.36
N THR A 21 -11.79 -3.55 1.77
CA THR A 21 -13.06 -4.28 1.84
C THR A 21 -12.95 -5.69 1.23
N LEU A 22 -12.37 -5.80 0.03
CA LEU A 22 -12.20 -7.08 -0.65
C LEU A 22 -11.26 -8.01 0.13
N TRP A 23 -10.19 -7.44 0.69
CA TRP A 23 -9.26 -8.18 1.51
C TRP A 23 -9.93 -8.76 2.75
N GLN A 24 -10.70 -7.96 3.49
CA GLN A 24 -11.46 -8.41 4.65
C GLN A 24 -12.48 -9.50 4.30
N GLN A 25 -13.09 -9.43 3.11
CA GLN A 25 -14.08 -10.41 2.65
C GLN A 25 -13.46 -11.75 2.22
N HIS A 26 -12.28 -11.72 1.59
CA HIS A 26 -11.71 -12.89 0.92
C HIS A 26 -10.44 -13.44 1.57
N GLY A 27 -9.80 -12.70 2.48
CA GLY A 27 -8.63 -13.16 3.23
C GLY A 27 -7.38 -13.43 2.38
N PHE A 28 -7.24 -12.79 1.20
CA PHE A 28 -6.04 -12.93 0.38
C PHE A 28 -4.85 -12.18 0.97
N THR A 29 -3.62 -12.47 0.51
CA THR A 29 -2.44 -11.69 0.87
C THR A 29 -2.25 -10.54 -0.12
N VAL A 30 -2.02 -9.32 0.37
CA VAL A 30 -1.71 -8.13 -0.44
C VAL A 30 -0.25 -7.76 -0.26
N LEU A 31 0.45 -7.53 -1.38
CA LEU A 31 1.77 -6.90 -1.39
C LEU A 31 1.66 -5.55 -2.08
N LEU A 32 1.82 -4.48 -1.31
CA LEU A 32 1.85 -3.11 -1.80
C LEU A 32 3.29 -2.62 -1.89
N VAL A 33 3.69 -2.10 -3.06
CA VAL A 33 4.99 -1.45 -3.26
C VAL A 33 4.76 0.02 -3.54
N THR A 34 5.17 0.88 -2.61
CA THR A 34 5.05 2.33 -2.77
C THR A 34 6.35 3.02 -2.38
N HIS A 35 6.54 4.24 -2.89
CA HIS A 35 7.61 5.13 -2.45
C HIS A 35 7.13 6.17 -1.43
N ASP A 36 5.83 6.16 -1.10
CA ASP A 36 5.22 7.04 -0.12
C ASP A 36 5.04 6.30 1.21
N VAL A 37 5.77 6.74 2.23
CA VAL A 37 5.74 6.13 3.58
C VAL A 37 4.36 6.28 4.23
N SER A 38 3.65 7.38 3.97
CA SER A 38 2.32 7.62 4.57
C SER A 38 1.31 6.59 4.09
N GLU A 39 1.40 6.22 2.82
CA GLU A 39 0.56 5.20 2.21
C GLU A 39 0.88 3.80 2.73
N ALA A 40 2.16 3.48 2.92
CA ALA A 40 2.57 2.21 3.52
C ALA A 40 2.02 2.06 4.95
N ILE A 41 2.12 3.11 5.78
CA ILE A 41 1.61 3.11 7.16
C ILE A 41 0.08 3.02 7.20
N ALA A 42 -0.61 3.67 6.26
CA ALA A 42 -2.08 3.69 6.25
C ALA A 42 -2.70 2.34 5.85
N LEU A 43 -2.03 1.55 5.00
CA LEU A 43 -2.63 0.38 4.35
C LEU A 43 -2.04 -0.96 4.76
N ALA A 44 -0.81 -1.00 5.28
CA ALA A 44 -0.10 -2.25 5.52
C ALA A 44 -0.08 -2.61 7.00
N ASP A 45 -0.33 -3.88 7.30
CA ASP A 45 -0.09 -4.44 8.65
C ASP A 45 1.41 -4.51 9.00
N ARG A 46 2.27 -4.59 7.97
CA ARG A 46 3.73 -4.69 8.10
C ARG A 46 4.41 -3.90 6.99
N VAL A 47 5.46 -3.16 7.34
CA VAL A 47 6.21 -2.34 6.39
C VAL A 47 7.66 -2.83 6.30
N LEU A 48 8.09 -3.06 5.05
CA LEU A 48 9.47 -3.36 4.69
C LEU A 48 10.07 -2.15 3.97
N LEU A 49 11.22 -1.68 4.45
CA LEU A 49 11.99 -0.66 3.77
C LEU A 49 13.02 -1.32 2.86
N ILE A 50 13.11 -0.87 1.62
CA ILE A 50 14.19 -1.25 0.71
C ILE A 50 15.04 -0.01 0.43
N GLU A 51 16.29 -0.04 0.88
CA GLU A 51 17.25 1.05 0.70
C GLU A 51 18.59 0.46 0.21
N GLU A 52 19.07 0.92 -0.95
CA GLU A 52 20.32 0.43 -1.57
C GLU A 52 20.41 -1.11 -1.69
N GLY A 53 19.28 -1.77 -1.95
CA GLY A 53 19.20 -3.23 -2.05
C GLY A 53 19.23 -3.96 -0.70
N ARG A 54 19.24 -3.23 0.43
CA ARG A 54 19.09 -3.77 1.78
C ARG A 54 17.64 -3.70 2.21
N ILE A 55 17.23 -4.66 3.03
CA ILE A 55 15.87 -4.76 3.57
C ILE A 55 15.91 -4.44 5.06
N GLY A 56 15.08 -3.49 5.49
CA GLY A 56 14.81 -3.15 6.88
C GLY A 56 13.33 -3.25 7.22
N TRP A 57 13.00 -3.17 8.50
CA TRP A 57 11.63 -3.07 8.98
C TRP A 57 11.38 -1.67 9.52
N ILE A 58 10.18 -1.14 9.30
CA ILE A 58 9.69 0.12 9.89
C ILE A 58 8.53 -0.21 10.83
#